data_AF-A0A933ZGK6-F1
#
_entry.id   AF-A0A933ZGK6-F1
#
_cell.length_a   1.000
_cell.length_b   1.000
_cell.length_c   1.000
_cell.angle_alpha   90.00
_cell.angle_beta   90.00
_cell.angle_gamma   90.00
#
_symmetry.space_group_name_H-M   'P 1'
#
loop_
_entity.id
_entity.type
_entity.pdbx_description
1 polymer ?
#
loop_
_entity_poly.entity_id
_entity_poly.type
_entity_poly.pdbx_seq_one_letter_code
_entity_poly.pdbx_strand_id
1 'polypeptide(L)'
;MRTARFLLLSLVLALGACGGSRSATAPEEEAPEYLDDGKSDGTSGLLTTAMVENATSRIFATLTRVPDSSLSSRLVAASRRNVDVELYIVQPTPASAAKVISAQHLEASGVHTVVDREDRCHFAAVVDQQVTTVDADGKIHRSKVKSKVDAAVAAFRAVLQPEITSPPMKIEPDRVRLLRMPDETASEIVGLINGASTSIDLEIYQMEAPPILSALAAAVARNVKVRVMLEPKTVGAVNYTPVSEALKAAGVEVQPTPPAFDTSHKVDHAKFMVIDGTGLLFGTGNLVTSGLGGNPAKEFDTLDYWVEDGRAESVAEATQLFEADWTRQPSTGISFKNMVVTPDNSMERIVGLIDAAQTRLYVYNQSLNDPAVLEHLVSAKVKGVEVRVLLGLQPGYGGEPPANQPAVDQLVQAGIPAALFSRHYLHTKVIVSDDRVFIGSQNFTAGGLRNNREVGEIFTDAAIAEELGQTFLADEQAPLP
;
A
#
# COMPACT_ATOMS: atom_id res chain seq x y z
N MET A 1 -7.71 -55.91 26.41
CA MET A 1 -7.67 -55.03 25.23
C MET A 1 -7.28 -53.64 25.68
N ARG A 2 -5.99 -53.31 25.52
CA ARG A 2 -5.38 -52.02 25.87
C ARG A 2 -5.05 -51.26 24.58
N THR A 3 -4.95 -49.94 24.75
CA THR A 3 -4.15 -48.97 23.96
C THR A 3 -4.61 -48.60 22.55
N ALA A 4 -5.45 -47.56 22.48
CA ALA A 4 -5.48 -46.59 21.38
C ALA A 4 -5.56 -45.17 21.99
N ARG A 5 -4.42 -44.67 22.50
CA ARG A 5 -4.34 -43.32 23.09
C ARG A 5 -3.00 -42.60 22.84
N PHE A 6 -2.20 -43.02 21.85
CA PHE A 6 -0.83 -42.51 21.67
C PHE A 6 -0.51 -41.80 20.34
N LEU A 7 -1.50 -41.46 19.50
CA LEU A 7 -1.22 -40.76 18.21
C LEU A 7 -1.71 -39.31 18.14
N LEU A 8 -2.35 -38.79 19.18
CA LEU A 8 -2.84 -37.40 19.18
C LEU A 8 -1.82 -36.37 19.70
N LEU A 9 -0.73 -36.81 20.34
CA LEU A 9 0.20 -35.91 21.03
C LEU A 9 1.38 -35.44 20.15
N SER A 10 1.72 -36.17 19.08
CA SER A 10 2.93 -35.88 18.30
C SER A 10 2.79 -34.73 17.31
N LEU A 11 1.55 -34.36 16.91
CA LEU A 11 1.34 -33.27 15.94
C LEU A 11 1.11 -31.91 16.61
N VAL A 12 0.65 -31.89 17.86
CA VAL A 12 0.53 -30.66 18.66
C VAL A 12 1.91 -30.16 19.10
N LEU A 13 2.89 -31.06 19.26
CA LEU A 13 4.26 -30.71 19.63
C LEU A 13 5.07 -30.02 18.52
N ALA A 14 4.74 -30.24 17.24
CA ALA A 14 5.41 -29.55 16.13
C ALA A 14 4.93 -28.10 15.93
N LEU A 15 3.77 -27.74 16.50
CA LEU A 15 3.25 -26.36 16.52
C LEU A 15 3.42 -25.69 17.90
N GLY A 16 4.00 -26.39 18.88
CA GLY A 16 3.98 -26.01 20.30
C GLY A 16 5.33 -26.00 21.02
N ALA A 17 6.46 -26.11 20.32
CA ALA A 17 7.79 -26.04 20.92
C ALA A 17 8.59 -24.82 20.44
N CYS A 18 8.08 -23.62 20.72
CA CYS A 18 8.89 -22.40 20.72
C CYS A 18 9.45 -22.21 22.13
N GLY A 19 10.64 -22.75 22.39
CA GLY A 19 11.37 -22.57 23.63
C GLY A 19 12.77 -22.06 23.34
N GLY A 20 13.07 -20.83 23.77
CA GLY A 20 14.41 -20.27 23.66
C GLY A 20 15.40 -20.92 24.64
N SER A 21 16.67 -20.98 24.26
CA SER A 21 17.82 -20.82 25.19
C SER A 21 19.15 -20.72 24.45
N ARG A 22 20.04 -19.91 25.03
CA ARG A 22 21.43 -19.62 24.64
C ARG A 22 22.39 -20.83 24.71
N SER A 23 23.40 -20.76 23.84
CA SER A 23 24.81 -21.21 23.92
C SER A 23 25.19 -22.58 24.52
N ALA A 24 25.92 -23.38 23.73
CA ALA A 24 27.12 -24.10 24.15
C ALA A 24 27.93 -24.57 22.92
N THR A 25 29.25 -24.58 23.05
CA THR A 25 30.28 -24.85 22.04
C THR A 25 30.68 -26.33 21.88
N ALA A 26 31.08 -26.70 20.65
CA ALA A 26 32.04 -27.76 20.20
C ALA A 26 31.55 -29.23 20.08
N PRO A 27 32.25 -30.12 19.29
CA PRO A 27 33.14 -29.94 18.13
C PRO A 27 32.74 -30.77 16.87
N GLU A 28 33.50 -30.59 15.79
CA GLU A 28 33.42 -31.22 14.46
C GLU A 28 33.36 -32.76 14.45
N GLU A 29 32.44 -33.33 13.66
CA GLU A 29 32.62 -34.64 13.00
C GLU A 29 31.76 -34.72 11.72
N GLU A 30 32.46 -34.93 10.58
CA GLU A 30 32.05 -35.33 9.23
C GLU A 30 30.64 -34.96 8.71
N ALA A 31 30.56 -33.87 7.95
CA ALA A 31 29.44 -33.60 7.05
C ALA A 31 29.54 -34.48 5.78
N PRO A 32 28.46 -35.18 5.36
CA PRO A 32 28.42 -35.82 4.06
C PRO A 32 28.42 -34.76 2.95
N GLU A 33 29.18 -35.01 1.88
CA GLU A 33 29.19 -34.24 0.64
C GLU A 33 27.76 -34.02 0.12
N TYR A 34 27.29 -32.77 0.18
CA TYR A 34 26.14 -32.32 -0.59
C TYR A 34 26.61 -32.05 -2.01
N LEU A 35 26.12 -32.86 -2.95
CA LEU A 35 26.20 -32.61 -4.38
C LEU A 35 25.51 -31.26 -4.69
N ASP A 36 26.35 -30.29 -5.04
CA ASP A 36 25.98 -29.02 -5.66
C ASP A 36 25.57 -29.28 -7.11
N ASP A 37 24.28 -29.08 -7.40
CA ASP A 37 23.71 -29.21 -8.73
C ASP A 37 22.87 -27.97 -9.07
N GLY A 38 23.42 -26.77 -8.86
CA GLY A 38 23.19 -25.56 -9.68
C GLY A 38 21.76 -25.09 -10.00
N LYS A 39 20.71 -25.60 -9.36
CA LYS A 39 19.31 -25.17 -9.53
C LYS A 39 18.53 -25.32 -8.21
N SER A 40 17.89 -24.22 -7.81
CA SER A 40 17.02 -24.05 -6.63
C SER A 40 17.70 -24.24 -5.27
N ASP A 41 17.92 -23.10 -4.65
CA ASP A 41 18.29 -22.86 -3.27
C ASP A 41 17.19 -23.30 -2.28
N GLY A 42 17.08 -24.60 -2.00
CA GLY A 42 16.79 -25.24 -0.69
C GLY A 42 15.56 -24.85 0.15
N THR A 43 14.81 -23.80 -0.18
CA THR A 43 13.67 -23.27 0.57
C THR A 43 12.51 -22.86 -0.35
N SER A 44 12.77 -22.73 -1.66
CA SER A 44 11.81 -22.60 -2.75
C SER A 44 11.18 -23.94 -3.20
N GLY A 45 11.62 -25.07 -2.64
CA GLY A 45 11.31 -26.42 -3.14
C GLY A 45 9.91 -26.98 -2.82
N LEU A 46 9.09 -26.31 -2.02
CA LEU A 46 7.78 -26.85 -1.60
C LEU A 46 6.56 -26.15 -2.20
N LEU A 47 6.68 -24.87 -2.59
CA LEU A 47 5.67 -24.22 -3.43
C LEU A 47 6.03 -24.46 -4.89
N THR A 48 5.78 -25.68 -5.36
CA THR A 48 6.16 -26.02 -6.74
C THR A 48 5.30 -25.25 -7.74
N THR A 49 5.88 -24.92 -8.89
CA THR A 49 5.16 -24.39 -10.06
C THR A 49 3.85 -25.14 -10.33
N ALA A 50 3.88 -26.47 -10.25
CA ALA A 50 2.71 -27.31 -10.49
C ALA A 50 1.60 -27.12 -9.44
N MET A 51 1.95 -26.80 -8.19
CA MET A 51 0.95 -26.52 -7.14
C MET A 51 0.25 -25.17 -7.38
N VAL A 52 1.00 -24.16 -7.80
CA VAL A 52 0.46 -22.82 -8.09
C VAL A 52 -0.40 -22.84 -9.37
N GLU A 53 0.00 -23.58 -10.40
CA GLU A 53 -0.77 -23.70 -11.64
C GLU A 53 -2.10 -24.44 -11.45
N ASN A 54 -2.10 -25.49 -10.63
CA ASN A 54 -3.28 -26.35 -10.44
C ASN A 54 -4.21 -25.91 -9.30
N ALA A 55 -3.85 -24.87 -8.55
CA ALA A 55 -4.70 -24.35 -7.49
C ALA A 55 -6.02 -23.80 -8.08
N THR A 56 -7.13 -24.12 -7.42
CA THR A 56 -8.50 -23.78 -7.84
C THR A 56 -9.25 -22.90 -6.84
N SER A 57 -8.74 -22.78 -5.61
CA SER A 57 -9.42 -22.03 -4.54
C SER A 57 -8.52 -21.12 -3.73
N ARG A 58 -7.43 -21.64 -3.14
CA ARG A 58 -6.57 -20.85 -2.23
C ARG A 58 -5.12 -21.33 -2.26
N ILE A 59 -4.18 -20.43 -1.98
CA ILE A 59 -2.75 -20.65 -1.77
C ILE A 59 -2.34 -19.82 -0.55
N PHE A 60 -2.04 -20.48 0.56
CA PHE A 60 -1.39 -19.84 1.71
C PHE A 60 0.02 -20.38 1.79
N ALA A 61 1.07 -19.55 1.86
CA ALA A 61 2.44 -20.06 1.91
C ALA A 61 3.38 -19.18 2.75
N THR A 62 4.36 -19.81 3.39
CA THR A 62 5.51 -19.12 3.99
C THR A 62 6.74 -19.29 3.12
N LEU A 63 7.44 -18.22 2.79
CA LEU A 63 8.66 -18.19 1.97
C LEU A 63 9.80 -17.58 2.77
N THR A 64 11.04 -17.98 2.48
CA THR A 64 12.24 -17.41 3.14
C THR A 64 12.87 -16.25 2.36
N ARG A 65 12.31 -15.94 1.17
CA ARG A 65 12.76 -14.88 0.27
C ARG A 65 11.58 -14.41 -0.58
N VAL A 66 11.65 -13.16 -1.04
CA VAL A 66 10.73 -12.63 -2.06
C VAL A 66 10.83 -13.49 -3.34
N PRO A 67 9.71 -13.99 -3.89
CA PRO A 67 9.69 -14.78 -5.11
C PRO A 67 10.42 -14.11 -6.27
N ASP A 68 11.11 -14.90 -7.09
CA ASP A 68 11.68 -14.42 -8.34
C ASP A 68 10.57 -14.06 -9.36
N SER A 69 10.94 -13.46 -10.49
CA SER A 69 9.99 -13.02 -11.53
C SER A 69 9.15 -14.17 -12.10
N SER A 70 9.69 -15.39 -12.13
CA SER A 70 9.01 -16.58 -12.65
C SER A 70 7.92 -17.06 -11.69
N LEU A 71 8.26 -17.23 -10.40
CA LEU A 71 7.29 -17.62 -9.38
C LEU A 71 6.27 -16.52 -9.13
N SER A 72 6.70 -15.25 -9.07
CA SER A 72 5.81 -14.08 -8.98
C SER A 72 4.76 -14.09 -10.08
N SER A 73 5.17 -14.21 -11.35
CA SER A 73 4.24 -14.23 -12.49
C SER A 73 3.18 -15.34 -12.39
N ARG A 74 3.55 -16.49 -11.80
CA ARG A 74 2.64 -17.63 -11.61
C ARG A 74 1.68 -17.43 -10.46
N LEU A 75 2.13 -16.83 -9.36
CA LEU A 75 1.29 -16.44 -8.23
C LEU A 75 0.26 -15.38 -8.66
N VAL A 76 0.70 -14.38 -9.43
CA VAL A 76 -0.18 -13.39 -10.07
C VAL A 76 -1.18 -14.09 -10.99
N ALA A 77 -0.72 -15.04 -11.83
CA ALA A 77 -1.61 -15.78 -12.71
C ALA A 77 -2.63 -16.63 -11.95
N ALA A 78 -2.29 -17.17 -10.77
CA ALA A 78 -3.21 -17.89 -9.89
C ALA A 78 -4.26 -16.93 -9.29
N SER A 79 -3.82 -15.79 -8.74
CA SER A 79 -4.71 -14.72 -8.28
C SER A 79 -5.72 -14.28 -9.37
N ARG A 80 -5.24 -14.09 -10.62
CA ARG A 80 -6.10 -13.78 -11.79
C ARG A 80 -7.15 -14.84 -12.13
N ARG A 81 -7.02 -16.07 -11.62
CA ARG A 81 -8.01 -17.15 -11.78
C ARG A 81 -8.95 -17.25 -10.57
N ASN A 82 -9.05 -16.21 -9.74
CA ASN A 82 -9.80 -16.18 -8.48
C ASN A 82 -9.31 -17.19 -7.43
N VAL A 83 -8.01 -17.50 -7.42
CA VAL A 83 -7.37 -18.24 -6.33
C VAL A 83 -6.94 -17.22 -5.28
N ASP A 84 -7.41 -17.38 -4.04
CA ASP A 84 -7.02 -16.55 -2.89
C ASP A 84 -5.55 -16.81 -2.53
N VAL A 85 -4.64 -15.85 -2.73
CA VAL A 85 -3.19 -16.06 -2.52
C VAL A 85 -2.68 -15.19 -1.37
N GLU A 86 -2.20 -15.81 -0.30
CA GLU A 86 -1.56 -15.12 0.83
C GLU A 86 -0.15 -15.70 1.09
N LEU A 87 0.87 -14.84 1.13
CA LEU A 87 2.27 -15.17 1.30
C LEU A 87 2.84 -14.50 2.56
N TYR A 88 3.50 -15.28 3.40
CA TYR A 88 4.30 -14.80 4.52
C TYR A 88 5.78 -14.96 4.17
N ILE A 89 6.53 -13.87 4.03
CA ILE A 89 7.92 -13.90 3.58
C ILE A 89 8.82 -13.59 4.77
N VAL A 90 9.49 -14.60 5.33
CA VAL A 90 10.48 -14.42 6.39
C VAL A 90 11.81 -14.04 5.74
N GLN A 91 12.24 -12.78 5.89
CA GLN A 91 13.51 -12.29 5.39
C GLN A 91 14.41 -11.78 6.52
N PRO A 92 15.43 -12.54 6.95
CA PRO A 92 16.27 -12.20 8.10
C PRO A 92 17.28 -11.06 7.84
N THR A 93 17.37 -10.54 6.61
CA THR A 93 18.23 -9.40 6.24
C THR A 93 17.45 -8.32 5.47
N PRO A 94 17.78 -7.02 5.63
CA PRO A 94 17.11 -5.94 4.90
C PRO A 94 17.08 -6.21 3.40
N ALA A 95 15.93 -6.07 2.74
CA ALA A 95 15.89 -6.33 1.31
C ALA A 95 16.38 -5.15 0.48
N SER A 96 16.95 -5.47 -0.68
CA SER A 96 17.30 -4.46 -1.68
C SER A 96 16.05 -3.79 -2.25
N ALA A 97 16.20 -2.56 -2.76
CA ALA A 97 15.13 -1.81 -3.41
C ALA A 97 14.37 -2.59 -4.50
N ALA A 98 15.05 -3.47 -5.24
CA ALA A 98 14.42 -4.34 -6.24
C ALA A 98 13.43 -5.35 -5.62
N LYS A 99 13.72 -5.86 -4.42
CA LYS A 99 12.85 -6.79 -3.70
C LYS A 99 11.65 -6.08 -3.07
N VAL A 100 11.82 -4.81 -2.66
CA VAL A 100 10.71 -3.93 -2.23
C VAL A 100 9.62 -3.88 -3.29
N ILE A 101 10.04 -3.53 -4.50
CA ILE A 101 9.15 -3.37 -5.65
C ILE A 101 8.47 -4.69 -5.99
N SER A 102 9.20 -5.81 -5.89
CA SER A 102 8.61 -7.12 -6.16
C SER A 102 7.58 -7.53 -5.11
N ALA A 103 7.78 -7.21 -3.83
CA ALA A 103 6.80 -7.48 -2.78
C ALA A 103 5.54 -6.61 -2.96
N GLN A 104 5.72 -5.31 -3.22
CA GLN A 104 4.60 -4.42 -3.56
C GLN A 104 3.89 -4.85 -4.85
N HIS A 105 4.63 -5.36 -5.84
CA HIS A 105 4.04 -5.88 -7.06
C HIS A 105 3.20 -7.14 -6.79
N LEU A 106 3.60 -7.99 -5.85
CA LEU A 106 2.80 -9.13 -5.41
C LEU A 106 1.54 -8.66 -4.66
N GLU A 107 1.68 -7.79 -3.66
CA GLU A 107 0.56 -7.15 -2.94
C GLU A 107 -0.43 -6.54 -3.92
N ALA A 108 0.07 -5.62 -4.75
CA ALA A 108 -0.69 -5.00 -5.81
C ALA A 108 -1.42 -6.11 -6.61
N SER A 109 -0.75 -7.19 -7.00
CA SER A 109 -1.30 -8.33 -7.77
C SER A 109 -2.38 -9.17 -7.08
N GLY A 110 -2.91 -8.72 -5.95
CA GLY A 110 -3.88 -9.44 -5.13
C GLY A 110 -3.24 -10.66 -4.44
N VAL A 111 -1.91 -10.67 -4.33
CA VAL A 111 -1.16 -11.65 -3.54
C VAL A 111 -0.82 -10.99 -2.22
N HIS A 112 -1.65 -11.19 -1.21
CA HIS A 112 -1.47 -10.60 0.09
C HIS A 112 -0.11 -11.04 0.65
N THR A 113 0.82 -10.11 0.82
CA THR A 113 2.19 -10.42 1.21
C THR A 113 2.47 -9.80 2.58
N VAL A 114 3.09 -10.57 3.46
CA VAL A 114 3.51 -10.13 4.79
C VAL A 114 4.98 -10.45 4.91
N VAL A 115 5.86 -9.44 4.90
CA VAL A 115 7.31 -9.66 4.99
C VAL A 115 7.80 -9.49 6.42
N ASP A 116 8.31 -10.52 7.07
CA ASP A 116 8.77 -10.49 8.46
C ASP A 116 10.28 -10.68 8.62
N ARG A 117 10.86 -10.01 9.62
CA ARG A 117 12.27 -10.09 10.01
C ARG A 117 12.52 -11.08 11.15
N GLU A 118 11.50 -11.49 11.88
CA GLU A 118 11.63 -12.47 12.96
C GLU A 118 11.49 -13.90 12.41
N ASP A 119 12.34 -14.82 12.88
CA ASP A 119 12.30 -16.26 12.56
C ASP A 119 11.08 -16.95 13.20
N ARG A 120 9.88 -16.46 12.90
CA ARG A 120 8.61 -16.97 13.43
C ARG A 120 7.73 -17.51 12.30
N CYS A 121 8.17 -18.56 11.62
CA CYS A 121 7.35 -19.76 11.33
C CYS A 121 8.02 -20.74 10.36
N HIS A 122 7.76 -22.03 10.61
CA HIS A 122 7.98 -23.11 9.64
C HIS A 122 6.76 -23.29 8.72
N PHE A 123 7.09 -23.63 7.47
CA PHE A 123 6.28 -23.70 6.25
C PHE A 123 4.91 -24.40 6.38
N ALA A 124 3.84 -23.75 5.89
CA ALA A 124 2.58 -24.39 5.53
C ALA A 124 2.09 -23.89 4.17
N ALA A 125 1.98 -24.78 3.18
CA ALA A 125 1.30 -24.53 1.91
C ALA A 125 -0.10 -25.14 1.94
N VAL A 126 -1.17 -24.34 1.89
CA VAL A 126 -2.54 -24.84 1.74
C VAL A 126 -3.00 -24.61 0.31
N VAL A 127 -3.22 -25.69 -0.43
CA VAL A 127 -3.78 -25.66 -1.79
C VAL A 127 -4.97 -26.59 -1.84
N ASP A 128 -6.16 -26.08 -2.18
CA ASP A 128 -7.38 -26.86 -2.43
C ASP A 128 -7.66 -27.96 -1.40
N GLN A 129 -7.68 -27.57 -0.12
CA GLN A 129 -7.91 -28.45 1.04
C GLN A 129 -6.79 -29.45 1.36
N GLN A 130 -5.60 -29.27 0.80
CA GLN A 130 -4.41 -30.01 1.18
C GLN A 130 -3.39 -29.09 1.85
N VAL A 131 -3.09 -29.36 3.12
CA VAL A 131 -1.98 -28.72 3.83
C VAL A 131 -0.71 -29.53 3.56
N THR A 132 0.36 -28.85 3.14
CA THR A 132 1.72 -29.38 3.12
C THR A 132 2.53 -28.62 4.15
N THR A 133 3.05 -29.30 5.17
CA THR A 133 3.92 -28.72 6.18
C THR A 133 5.31 -29.34 6.12
N VAL A 134 6.31 -28.63 6.63
CA VAL A 134 7.66 -29.15 6.85
C VAL A 134 7.94 -29.08 8.34
N ASP A 135 8.37 -30.20 8.94
CA ASP A 135 8.79 -30.19 10.35
C ASP A 135 10.21 -29.64 10.52
N ALA A 136 10.64 -29.50 11.78
CA ALA A 136 11.96 -28.95 12.13
C ALA A 136 13.14 -29.76 11.55
N ASP A 137 12.92 -31.02 11.16
CA ASP A 137 13.91 -31.90 10.57
C ASP A 137 13.89 -31.86 9.03
N GLY A 138 13.12 -30.94 8.43
CA GLY A 138 12.99 -30.80 6.98
C GLY A 138 12.07 -31.83 6.32
N LYS A 139 11.31 -32.61 7.10
CA LYS A 139 10.45 -33.67 6.55
C LYS A 139 9.09 -33.11 6.12
N ILE A 140 8.68 -33.49 4.92
CA ILE A 140 7.43 -33.05 4.30
C ILE A 140 6.24 -33.90 4.78
N HIS A 141 5.22 -33.25 5.32
CA HIS A 141 3.95 -33.85 5.71
C HIS A 141 2.82 -33.32 4.83
N ARG A 142 1.93 -34.19 4.34
CA ARG A 142 0.76 -33.80 3.52
C ARG A 142 -0.52 -34.27 4.19
N SER A 143 -1.52 -33.41 4.29
CA SER A 143 -2.82 -33.77 4.86
C SER A 143 -3.99 -33.15 4.09
N LYS A 144 -4.99 -33.97 3.77
CA LYS A 144 -6.28 -33.56 3.17
C LYS A 144 -7.43 -33.51 4.18
N VAL A 145 -7.11 -33.58 5.48
CA VAL A 145 -8.11 -33.66 6.54
C VAL A 145 -8.66 -32.27 6.80
N LYS A 146 -9.93 -32.03 6.46
CA LYS A 146 -10.61 -30.73 6.56
C LYS A 146 -10.36 -30.00 7.88
N SER A 147 -10.46 -30.68 9.02
CA SER A 147 -10.24 -30.04 10.34
C SER A 147 -8.80 -29.56 10.57
N LYS A 148 -7.80 -30.21 9.96
CA LYS A 148 -6.40 -29.77 10.01
C LYS A 148 -6.16 -28.58 9.09
N VAL A 149 -6.84 -28.56 7.94
CA VAL A 149 -6.85 -27.41 7.01
C VAL A 149 -7.47 -26.20 7.69
N ASP A 150 -8.67 -26.36 8.27
CA ASP A 150 -9.39 -25.28 8.95
C ASP A 150 -8.57 -24.71 10.12
N ALA A 151 -7.89 -25.55 10.91
CA ALA A 151 -7.05 -25.12 12.02
C ALA A 151 -5.80 -24.34 11.56
N ALA A 152 -5.14 -24.78 10.47
CA ALA A 152 -3.99 -24.08 9.91
C ALA A 152 -4.38 -22.70 9.35
N VAL A 153 -5.51 -22.61 8.65
CA VAL A 153 -6.06 -21.35 8.14
C VAL A 153 -6.46 -20.41 9.29
N ALA A 154 -7.06 -20.94 10.36
CA ALA A 154 -7.43 -20.14 11.53
C ALA A 154 -6.20 -19.57 12.26
N ALA A 155 -5.15 -20.37 12.45
CA ALA A 155 -3.89 -19.92 13.05
C ALA A 155 -3.21 -18.84 12.19
N PHE A 156 -3.22 -19.01 10.87
CA PHE A 156 -2.68 -18.03 9.92
C PHE A 156 -3.43 -16.70 9.99
N ARG A 157 -4.78 -16.73 9.95
CA ARG A 157 -5.61 -15.52 10.05
C ARG A 157 -5.47 -14.79 11.39
N ALA A 158 -5.20 -15.50 12.48
CA ALA A 158 -4.98 -14.90 13.78
C ALA A 158 -3.68 -14.07 13.85
N VAL A 159 -2.67 -14.42 13.05
CA VAL A 159 -1.43 -13.62 12.92
C VAL A 159 -1.67 -12.31 12.13
N LEU A 160 -2.68 -12.31 11.25
CA LEU A 160 -3.01 -11.17 10.38
C LEU A 160 -3.98 -10.15 10.98
N GLN A 161 -4.59 -10.47 12.11
CA GLN A 161 -5.56 -9.60 12.78
C GLN A 161 -4.93 -9.01 14.04
N PRO A 162 -4.34 -7.80 14.00
CA PRO A 162 -4.16 -7.07 15.24
C PRO A 162 -5.54 -6.74 15.80
N GLU A 163 -5.79 -7.07 17.08
CA GLU A 163 -6.94 -6.56 17.82
C GLU A 163 -6.81 -5.04 17.93
N ILE A 164 -7.48 -4.29 17.04
CA ILE A 164 -7.57 -2.82 17.14
C ILE A 164 -8.91 -2.49 17.79
N THR A 165 -8.85 -2.17 19.08
CA THR A 165 -9.99 -1.69 19.88
C THR A 165 -9.81 -0.19 20.18
N SER A 166 -9.96 0.65 19.15
CA SER A 166 -9.98 2.10 19.34
C SER A 166 -11.43 2.61 19.38
N PRO A 167 -11.81 3.43 20.38
CA PRO A 167 -13.14 4.04 20.41
C PRO A 167 -13.30 5.03 19.25
N PRO A 168 -14.53 5.24 18.77
CA PRO A 168 -14.80 6.12 17.63
C PRO A 168 -14.41 7.57 17.94
N MET A 169 -13.52 8.14 17.13
CA MET A 169 -13.14 9.54 17.20
C MET A 169 -14.22 10.39 16.51
N LYS A 170 -14.72 11.42 17.20
CA LYS A 170 -15.58 12.43 16.57
C LYS A 170 -14.69 13.51 15.95
N ILE A 171 -14.94 13.81 14.69
CA ILE A 171 -14.27 14.86 13.93
C ILE A 171 -14.89 16.20 14.32
N GLU A 172 -14.08 17.14 14.79
CA GLU A 172 -14.49 18.52 15.02
C GLU A 172 -14.29 19.33 13.71
N PRO A 173 -15.30 20.09 13.24
CA PRO A 173 -15.37 20.64 11.87
C PRO A 173 -14.33 21.74 11.50
N ASP A 174 -13.45 22.13 12.44
CA ASP A 174 -12.52 23.25 12.25
C ASP A 174 -11.05 22.81 12.07
N ARG A 175 -10.76 21.52 11.90
CA ARG A 175 -9.38 21.00 11.91
C ARG A 175 -9.03 20.24 10.63
N VAL A 176 -7.90 20.62 10.04
CA VAL A 176 -7.10 19.79 9.14
C VAL A 176 -6.12 19.03 10.02
N ARG A 177 -6.08 17.70 9.92
CA ARG A 177 -5.11 16.85 10.63
C ARG A 177 -4.32 16.05 9.62
N LEU A 178 -3.01 16.19 9.69
CA LEU A 178 -2.08 15.38 8.90
C LEU A 178 -1.93 14.01 9.56
N LEU A 179 -1.95 12.97 8.74
CA LEU A 179 -1.65 11.61 9.13
C LEU A 179 -0.47 11.09 8.31
N ARG A 180 0.64 10.73 8.97
CA ARG A 180 1.88 10.32 8.29
C ARG A 180 2.06 8.80 8.32
N MET A 181 2.07 8.15 7.15
CA MET A 181 2.43 6.74 7.03
C MET A 181 3.94 6.59 6.77
N PRO A 182 4.62 5.56 7.32
CA PRO A 182 4.08 4.49 8.16
C PRO A 182 4.17 4.74 9.68
N ASP A 183 4.62 5.93 10.09
CA ASP A 183 4.85 6.26 11.50
C ASP A 183 3.53 6.25 12.31
N GLU A 184 2.45 6.69 11.68
CA GLU A 184 1.10 6.46 12.14
C GLU A 184 0.54 5.18 11.53
N THR A 185 -0.34 4.52 12.29
CA THR A 185 -0.79 3.17 11.95
C THR A 185 -2.13 3.20 11.25
N ALA A 186 -2.43 2.12 10.52
CA ALA A 186 -3.76 1.76 10.02
C ALA A 186 -4.90 2.04 11.02
N SER A 187 -4.63 2.01 12.34
CA SER A 187 -5.62 2.22 13.39
C SER A 187 -6.29 3.60 13.37
N GLU A 188 -5.62 4.65 12.89
CA GLU A 188 -6.23 5.99 12.79
C GLU A 188 -7.32 6.01 11.71
N ILE A 189 -6.99 5.55 10.49
CA ILE A 189 -7.95 5.44 9.38
C ILE A 189 -9.08 4.46 9.73
N VAL A 190 -8.75 3.31 10.32
CA VAL A 190 -9.73 2.33 10.81
C VAL A 190 -10.63 2.94 11.90
N GLY A 191 -10.08 3.76 12.79
CA GLY A 191 -10.80 4.48 13.83
C GLY A 191 -11.85 5.43 13.25
N LEU A 192 -11.49 6.16 12.19
CA LEU A 192 -12.42 7.04 11.46
C LEU A 192 -13.57 6.23 10.81
N ILE A 193 -13.27 5.12 10.13
CA ILE A 193 -14.28 4.22 9.54
C ILE A 193 -15.20 3.63 10.62
N ASN A 194 -14.63 3.23 11.76
CA ASN A 194 -15.39 2.71 12.90
C ASN A 194 -16.25 3.77 13.59
N GLY A 195 -15.87 5.05 13.48
CA GLY A 195 -16.64 6.20 13.98
C GLY A 195 -17.84 6.60 13.14
N ALA A 196 -17.91 6.17 11.87
CA ALA A 196 -19.02 6.47 11.00
C ALA A 196 -20.36 6.00 11.57
N SER A 197 -21.36 6.88 11.50
CA SER A 197 -22.69 6.72 12.09
C SER A 197 -23.82 6.66 11.05
N THR A 198 -23.65 7.27 9.88
CA THR A 198 -24.70 7.38 8.85
C THR A 198 -24.24 6.88 7.49
N SER A 199 -23.07 7.30 7.02
CA SER A 199 -22.59 6.92 5.68
C SER A 199 -21.08 6.97 5.52
N ILE A 200 -20.57 6.15 4.59
CA ILE A 200 -19.21 6.19 4.08
C ILE A 200 -19.27 6.12 2.56
N ASP A 201 -18.68 7.11 1.90
CA ASP A 201 -18.49 7.15 0.46
C ASP A 201 -16.99 7.13 0.18
N LEU A 202 -16.48 6.06 -0.42
CA LEU A 202 -15.04 5.83 -0.65
C LEU A 202 -14.76 5.66 -2.15
N GLU A 203 -13.84 6.46 -2.69
CA GLU A 203 -13.29 6.29 -4.03
C GLU A 203 -11.79 6.07 -3.92
N ILE A 204 -11.33 4.93 -4.45
CA ILE A 204 -9.97 4.47 -4.20
C ILE A 204 -9.39 3.70 -5.39
N TYR A 205 -8.13 3.99 -5.71
CA TYR A 205 -7.37 3.26 -6.73
C TYR A 205 -7.13 1.80 -6.35
N GLN A 206 -6.54 1.57 -5.17
CA GLN A 206 -6.23 0.23 -4.67
C GLN A 206 -6.63 0.13 -3.20
N MET A 207 -7.30 -0.98 -2.87
CA MET A 207 -7.63 -1.32 -1.51
C MET A 207 -7.56 -2.83 -1.33
N GLU A 208 -6.81 -3.31 -0.35
CA GLU A 208 -6.80 -4.74 0.01
C GLU A 208 -6.51 -4.99 1.49
N ALA A 209 -6.12 -3.95 2.25
CA ALA A 209 -5.71 -4.11 3.63
C ALA A 209 -6.85 -4.74 4.45
N PRO A 210 -6.63 -5.91 5.07
CA PRO A 210 -7.68 -6.59 5.85
C PRO A 210 -8.34 -5.73 6.94
N PRO A 211 -7.61 -4.84 7.67
CA PRO A 211 -8.24 -3.95 8.64
C PRO A 211 -9.27 -2.99 8.02
N ILE A 212 -9.02 -2.49 6.81
CA ILE A 212 -9.93 -1.59 6.11
C ILE A 212 -11.18 -2.32 5.65
N LEU A 213 -11.02 -3.48 5.00
CA LEU A 213 -12.15 -4.31 4.54
C LEU A 213 -13.04 -4.71 5.72
N SER A 214 -12.42 -5.07 6.85
CA SER A 214 -13.13 -5.44 8.08
C SER A 214 -13.89 -4.26 8.68
N ALA A 215 -13.28 -3.06 8.70
CA ALA A 215 -13.91 -1.85 9.23
C ALA A 215 -15.13 -1.43 8.39
N LEU A 216 -15.04 -1.50 7.06
CA LEU A 216 -16.16 -1.21 6.15
C LEU A 216 -17.31 -2.22 6.33
N ALA A 217 -16.99 -3.52 6.43
CA ALA A 217 -17.98 -4.56 6.72
C ALA A 217 -18.66 -4.35 8.09
N ALA A 218 -17.87 -3.96 9.11
CA ALA A 218 -18.40 -3.63 10.43
C ALA A 218 -19.30 -2.39 10.39
N ALA A 219 -19.01 -1.40 9.56
CA ALA A 219 -19.88 -0.24 9.36
C ALA A 219 -21.24 -0.66 8.80
N VAL A 220 -21.28 -1.50 7.76
CA VAL A 220 -22.53 -2.06 7.23
C VAL A 220 -23.31 -2.83 8.31
N ALA A 221 -22.62 -3.63 9.12
CA ALA A 221 -23.26 -4.37 10.23
C ALA A 221 -23.87 -3.44 11.32
N ARG A 222 -23.38 -2.19 11.43
CA ARG A 222 -23.96 -1.13 12.27
C ARG A 222 -25.08 -0.34 11.59
N ASN A 223 -25.49 -0.72 10.37
CA ASN A 223 -26.44 -0.02 9.50
C ASN A 223 -25.93 1.33 8.95
N VAL A 224 -24.61 1.51 8.84
CA VAL A 224 -24.03 2.63 8.09
C VAL A 224 -24.14 2.33 6.60
N LYS A 225 -24.59 3.29 5.79
CA LYS A 225 -24.60 3.15 4.33
C LYS A 225 -23.16 3.24 3.80
N VAL A 226 -22.67 2.21 3.13
CA VAL A 226 -21.30 2.21 2.58
C VAL A 226 -21.34 2.07 1.07
N ARG A 227 -20.79 3.07 0.36
CA ARG A 227 -20.57 3.06 -1.10
C ARG A 227 -19.08 3.09 -1.40
N VAL A 228 -18.64 2.24 -2.31
CA VAL A 228 -17.24 2.15 -2.73
C VAL A 228 -17.15 2.19 -4.26
N MET A 229 -16.36 3.12 -4.78
CA MET A 229 -15.83 3.08 -6.13
C MET A 229 -14.40 2.58 -6.12
N LEU A 230 -14.14 1.54 -6.91
CA LEU A 230 -12.83 0.88 -6.98
C LEU A 230 -12.34 0.83 -8.42
N GLU A 231 -11.09 1.18 -8.66
CA GLU A 231 -10.52 1.22 -10.02
C GLU A 231 -10.36 -0.20 -10.62
N PRO A 232 -10.94 -0.47 -11.80
CA PRO A 232 -10.78 -1.76 -12.47
C PRO A 232 -9.37 -2.06 -12.97
N LYS A 233 -8.61 -1.04 -13.41
CA LYS A 233 -7.29 -1.17 -14.04
C LYS A 233 -6.19 -0.60 -13.16
N THR A 234 -5.77 -1.41 -12.22
CA THR A 234 -4.66 -1.10 -11.32
C THR A 234 -3.32 -1.63 -11.84
N VAL A 235 -2.26 -0.83 -11.70
CA VAL A 235 -0.90 -1.20 -12.11
C VAL A 235 -0.32 -2.19 -11.13
N GLY A 236 0.33 -3.21 -11.68
CA GLY A 236 0.93 -4.28 -10.90
C GLY A 236 -0.08 -5.12 -10.14
N ALA A 237 -1.39 -5.05 -10.47
CA ALA A 237 -2.44 -5.43 -9.55
C ALA A 237 -3.68 -6.15 -10.07
N VAL A 238 -4.19 -7.15 -9.32
CA VAL A 238 -5.56 -7.68 -9.42
C VAL A 238 -6.32 -7.25 -8.18
N ASN A 239 -6.71 -5.98 -8.16
CA ASN A 239 -7.36 -5.41 -6.98
C ASN A 239 -8.89 -5.51 -7.09
N TYR A 240 -9.45 -5.15 -8.25
CA TYR A 240 -10.88 -4.93 -8.39
C TYR A 240 -11.77 -6.15 -8.07
N THR A 241 -11.58 -7.28 -8.76
CA THR A 241 -12.47 -8.46 -8.63
C THR A 241 -12.52 -9.00 -7.21
N PRO A 242 -11.41 -9.44 -6.58
CA PRO A 242 -11.46 -10.07 -5.26
C PRO A 242 -12.00 -9.12 -4.18
N VAL A 243 -11.62 -7.84 -4.24
CA VAL A 243 -12.03 -6.83 -3.26
C VAL A 243 -13.49 -6.47 -3.43
N SER A 244 -13.94 -6.22 -4.66
CA SER A 244 -15.35 -5.89 -4.92
C SER A 244 -16.29 -7.03 -4.56
N GLU A 245 -15.91 -8.29 -4.78
CA GLU A 245 -16.69 -9.46 -4.36
C GLU A 245 -16.77 -9.56 -2.83
N ALA A 246 -15.65 -9.39 -2.12
CA ALA A 246 -15.62 -9.42 -0.66
C ALA A 246 -16.50 -8.31 -0.03
N LEU A 247 -16.42 -7.09 -0.55
CA LEU A 247 -17.23 -5.96 -0.10
C LEU A 247 -18.72 -6.16 -0.38
N LYS A 248 -19.08 -6.62 -1.59
CA LYS A 248 -20.48 -6.93 -1.95
C LYS A 248 -21.05 -8.03 -1.06
N ALA A 249 -20.26 -9.06 -0.73
CA ALA A 249 -20.67 -10.11 0.20
C ALA A 249 -20.92 -9.58 1.63
N ALA A 250 -20.24 -8.51 2.03
CA ALA A 250 -20.46 -7.81 3.29
C ALA A 250 -21.61 -6.79 3.26
N GLY A 251 -22.28 -6.62 2.12
CA GLY A 251 -23.41 -5.70 1.95
C GLY A 251 -23.03 -4.26 1.56
N VAL A 252 -21.77 -4.03 1.19
CA VAL A 252 -21.30 -2.73 0.65
C VAL A 252 -21.82 -2.54 -0.77
N GLU A 253 -22.28 -1.33 -1.10
CA GLU A 253 -22.59 -0.94 -2.47
C GLU A 253 -21.29 -0.66 -3.23
N VAL A 254 -20.91 -1.51 -4.19
CA VAL A 254 -19.64 -1.35 -4.91
C VAL A 254 -19.86 -1.14 -6.40
N GLN A 255 -19.18 -0.13 -6.95
CA GLN A 255 -19.13 0.15 -8.38
C GLN A 255 -17.69 0.25 -8.89
N PRO A 256 -17.44 0.03 -10.18
CA PRO A 256 -16.19 0.47 -10.79
C PRO A 256 -16.14 2.00 -10.82
N THR A 257 -14.96 2.59 -10.77
CA THR A 257 -14.74 4.03 -11.06
C THR A 257 -15.28 4.42 -12.45
N PRO A 258 -15.52 5.72 -12.74
CA PRO A 258 -16.10 6.17 -14.01
C PRO A 258 -15.33 5.65 -15.23
N PRO A 259 -15.99 5.10 -16.27
CA PRO A 259 -15.27 4.55 -17.44
C PRO A 259 -14.58 5.63 -18.26
N ALA A 260 -14.95 6.90 -18.06
CA ALA A 260 -14.28 8.06 -18.65
C ALA A 260 -12.80 8.17 -18.22
N PHE A 261 -12.46 7.59 -17.06
CA PHE A 261 -11.12 7.51 -16.52
C PHE A 261 -10.53 6.11 -16.62
N ASP A 262 -11.20 5.13 -17.25
CA ASP A 262 -10.71 3.75 -17.40
C ASP A 262 -10.31 3.44 -18.86
N THR A 263 -9.28 4.13 -19.38
CA THR A 263 -8.80 3.99 -20.77
C THR A 263 -7.34 3.54 -20.83
N SER A 264 -6.75 3.38 -22.03
CA SER A 264 -5.33 2.98 -22.14
C SER A 264 -4.34 4.01 -21.56
N HIS A 265 -4.79 5.25 -21.34
CA HIS A 265 -3.93 6.37 -20.91
C HIS A 265 -4.54 7.19 -19.76
N LYS A 266 -5.63 6.71 -19.17
CA LYS A 266 -6.30 7.31 -18.02
C LYS A 266 -6.62 6.21 -17.04
N VAL A 267 -6.48 6.52 -15.76
CA VAL A 267 -6.97 5.72 -14.64
C VAL A 267 -7.72 6.65 -13.68
N ASP A 268 -8.67 6.11 -12.94
CA ASP A 268 -9.09 6.77 -11.71
C ASP A 268 -8.09 6.42 -10.62
N HIS A 269 -7.36 7.43 -10.16
CA HIS A 269 -6.30 7.30 -9.17
C HIS A 269 -6.60 8.10 -7.91
N ALA A 270 -7.86 8.51 -7.74
CA ALA A 270 -8.36 9.16 -6.54
C ALA A 270 -8.20 8.28 -5.29
N LYS A 271 -7.98 8.94 -4.15
CA LYS A 271 -7.87 8.33 -2.83
C LYS A 271 -8.56 9.25 -1.82
N PHE A 272 -9.87 9.10 -1.69
CA PHE A 272 -10.62 9.88 -0.71
C PHE A 272 -11.86 9.17 -0.19
N MET A 273 -12.31 9.60 0.98
CA MET A 273 -13.48 9.09 1.68
C MET A 273 -14.26 10.25 2.30
N VAL A 274 -15.57 10.30 2.09
CA VAL A 274 -16.49 11.16 2.82
C VAL A 274 -17.20 10.34 3.90
N ILE A 275 -17.11 10.78 5.15
CA ILE A 275 -17.70 10.12 6.32
C ILE A 275 -18.84 11.00 6.85
N ASP A 276 -20.03 10.40 6.96
CA ASP A 276 -21.27 10.99 7.50
C ASP A 276 -21.71 12.32 6.84
N GLY A 277 -21.11 12.69 5.71
CA GLY A 277 -21.30 13.99 5.06
C GLY A 277 -20.69 15.16 5.85
N THR A 278 -19.82 14.88 6.83
CA THR A 278 -19.22 15.89 7.72
C THR A 278 -17.70 15.78 7.85
N GLY A 279 -17.10 14.70 7.38
CA GLY A 279 -15.65 14.52 7.37
C GLY A 279 -15.15 14.08 6.01
N LEU A 280 -14.00 14.60 5.61
CA LEU A 280 -13.26 14.19 4.44
C LEU A 280 -11.93 13.60 4.88
N LEU A 281 -11.57 12.45 4.32
CA LEU A 281 -10.24 11.86 4.41
C LEU A 281 -9.69 11.73 3.00
N PHE A 282 -8.54 12.31 2.69
CA PHE A 282 -7.90 12.18 1.37
C PHE A 282 -6.39 12.07 1.51
N GLY A 283 -5.68 11.57 0.49
CA GLY A 283 -4.24 11.41 0.64
C GLY A 283 -3.48 10.94 -0.58
N THR A 284 -2.19 10.68 -0.35
CA THR A 284 -1.26 10.21 -1.36
C THR A 284 -1.30 8.69 -1.51
N GLY A 285 -1.64 7.96 -0.44
CA GLY A 285 -1.48 6.50 -0.31
C GLY A 285 -2.68 5.67 -0.76
N ASN A 286 -2.42 4.41 -1.11
CA ASN A 286 -3.47 3.41 -1.32
C ASN A 286 -3.86 2.75 0.01
N LEU A 287 -5.05 2.13 0.08
CA LEU A 287 -5.53 1.41 1.27
C LEU A 287 -5.08 -0.06 1.25
N VAL A 288 -3.78 -0.27 1.10
CA VAL A 288 -3.10 -1.57 1.01
C VAL A 288 -2.15 -1.77 2.18
N THR A 289 -1.66 -2.99 2.42
CA THR A 289 -0.83 -3.31 3.60
C THR A 289 0.42 -2.42 3.70
N SER A 290 1.18 -2.29 2.61
CA SER A 290 2.33 -1.36 2.51
C SER A 290 1.94 0.11 2.69
N GLY A 291 0.72 0.49 2.31
CA GLY A 291 0.19 1.85 2.43
C GLY A 291 -0.19 2.29 3.85
N LEU A 292 -0.30 1.33 4.77
CA LEU A 292 -0.83 1.55 6.12
C LEU A 292 0.16 1.20 7.24
N GLY A 293 1.46 1.08 6.89
CA GLY A 293 2.49 0.67 7.84
C GLY A 293 2.36 -0.78 8.29
N GLY A 294 1.64 -1.61 7.52
CA GLY A 294 1.26 -2.97 7.87
C GLY A 294 2.32 -4.01 7.56
N ASN A 295 3.39 -3.67 6.82
CA ASN A 295 4.44 -4.63 6.56
C ASN A 295 5.27 -4.89 7.82
N PRO A 296 5.55 -6.16 8.15
CA PRO A 296 6.46 -6.43 9.26
C PRO A 296 7.91 -5.98 8.96
N ALA A 297 8.30 -5.88 7.69
CA ALA A 297 9.53 -5.26 7.22
C ALA A 297 9.24 -3.83 6.75
N LYS A 298 9.47 -2.89 7.68
CA LYS A 298 9.10 -1.46 7.60
C LYS A 298 9.75 -0.69 6.45
N GLU A 299 10.79 -1.21 5.83
CA GLU A 299 11.39 -0.63 4.62
C GLU A 299 10.49 -0.74 3.37
N PHE A 300 9.50 -1.64 3.37
CA PHE A 300 8.54 -1.80 2.26
C PHE A 300 7.26 -1.00 2.42
N ASP A 301 7.06 -0.44 3.62
CA ASP A 301 5.98 0.50 3.82
C ASP A 301 6.24 1.75 2.97
N THR A 302 5.15 2.29 2.42
CA THR A 302 5.21 3.51 1.62
C THR A 302 5.24 4.72 2.54
N LEU A 303 6.02 5.73 2.14
CA LEU A 303 5.92 7.06 2.74
C LEU A 303 4.76 7.78 2.07
N ASP A 304 3.68 7.96 2.82
CA ASP A 304 2.43 8.58 2.38
C ASP A 304 1.87 9.52 3.44
N TYR A 305 1.02 10.44 2.98
CA TYR A 305 0.26 11.33 3.85
C TYR A 305 -1.23 11.21 3.56
N TRP A 306 -2.01 11.10 4.63
CA TRP A 306 -3.45 11.28 4.61
C TRP A 306 -3.81 12.57 5.37
N VAL A 307 -4.94 13.16 5.02
CA VAL A 307 -5.44 14.40 5.62
C VAL A 307 -6.88 14.17 5.99
N GLU A 308 -7.17 14.31 7.27
CA GLU A 308 -8.52 14.43 7.80
C GLU A 308 -8.92 15.91 7.79
N ASP A 309 -10.05 16.22 7.16
CA ASP A 309 -10.55 17.57 6.98
C ASP A 309 -12.03 17.67 7.32
N GLY A 310 -12.35 18.45 8.35
CA GLY A 310 -13.71 18.73 8.79
C GLY A 310 -14.35 19.97 8.15
N ARG A 311 -13.62 20.73 7.32
CA ARG A 311 -14.10 22.00 6.77
C ARG A 311 -15.28 21.76 5.84
N ALA A 312 -16.41 22.37 6.15
CA ALA A 312 -17.68 22.16 5.44
C ALA A 312 -17.59 22.35 3.91
N GLU A 313 -16.75 23.27 3.44
CA GLU A 313 -16.54 23.51 2.01
C GLU A 313 -15.81 22.35 1.32
N SER A 314 -14.71 21.86 1.91
CA SER A 314 -13.96 20.71 1.42
C SER A 314 -14.84 19.45 1.39
N VAL A 315 -15.60 19.21 2.47
CA VAL A 315 -16.53 18.08 2.54
C VAL A 315 -17.62 18.18 1.47
N ALA A 316 -18.19 19.38 1.25
CA ALA A 316 -19.22 19.58 0.24
C ALA A 316 -18.69 19.42 -1.19
N GLU A 317 -17.47 19.88 -1.47
CA GLU A 317 -16.79 19.67 -2.77
C GLU A 317 -16.55 18.19 -3.05
N ALA A 318 -16.01 17.46 -2.07
CA ALA A 318 -15.74 16.02 -2.20
C ALA A 318 -17.02 15.20 -2.33
N THR A 319 -18.08 15.58 -1.61
CA THR A 319 -19.40 14.94 -1.73
C THR A 319 -19.97 15.13 -3.14
N GLN A 320 -19.88 16.34 -3.70
CA GLN A 320 -20.35 16.60 -5.06
C GLN A 320 -19.54 15.83 -6.11
N LEU A 321 -18.22 15.75 -5.93
CA LEU A 321 -17.35 14.98 -6.81
C LEU A 321 -17.71 13.49 -6.78
N PHE A 322 -17.80 12.91 -5.58
CA PHE A 322 -18.19 11.51 -5.41
C PHE A 322 -19.53 11.21 -6.05
N GLU A 323 -20.55 12.06 -5.86
CA GLU A 323 -21.87 11.85 -6.47
C GLU A 323 -21.83 11.97 -7.99
N ALA A 324 -21.05 12.90 -8.55
CA ALA A 324 -20.86 13.01 -9.98
C ALA A 324 -20.23 11.73 -10.54
N ASP A 325 -19.17 11.24 -9.92
CA ASP A 325 -18.48 10.02 -10.35
C ASP A 325 -19.35 8.77 -10.15
N TRP A 326 -20.05 8.67 -9.01
CA TRP A 326 -21.00 7.58 -8.71
C TRP A 326 -22.13 7.50 -9.74
N THR A 327 -22.65 8.65 -10.16
CA THR A 327 -23.75 8.76 -11.14
C THR A 327 -23.26 8.93 -12.59
N ARG A 328 -21.93 8.80 -12.81
CA ARG A 328 -21.27 8.90 -14.13
C ARG A 328 -21.51 10.23 -14.84
N GLN A 329 -21.67 11.30 -14.08
CA GLN A 329 -21.81 12.67 -14.57
C GLN A 329 -20.45 13.38 -14.60
N PRO A 330 -20.23 14.30 -15.55
CA PRO A 330 -19.03 15.11 -15.58
C PRO A 330 -18.99 16.09 -14.40
N SER A 331 -17.79 16.37 -13.90
CA SER A 331 -17.51 17.32 -12.81
C SER A 331 -17.46 18.79 -13.26
N THR A 332 -17.67 19.09 -14.55
CA THR A 332 -17.51 20.42 -15.16
C THR A 332 -18.42 21.53 -14.59
N GLY A 333 -19.44 21.17 -13.80
CA GLY A 333 -20.33 22.11 -13.12
C GLY A 333 -20.00 22.34 -11.64
N ILE A 334 -19.01 21.64 -11.09
CA ILE A 334 -18.63 21.73 -9.68
C ILE A 334 -17.60 22.85 -9.52
N SER A 335 -17.79 23.72 -8.52
CA SER A 335 -16.81 24.74 -8.17
C SER A 335 -15.92 24.22 -7.05
N PHE A 336 -14.64 24.04 -7.35
CA PHE A 336 -13.64 23.61 -6.38
C PHE A 336 -12.82 24.79 -5.88
N LYS A 337 -13.00 25.19 -4.62
CA LYS A 337 -12.23 26.25 -3.95
C LYS A 337 -11.02 25.68 -3.22
N ASN A 338 -11.16 24.54 -2.55
CA ASN A 338 -10.06 23.90 -1.82
C ASN A 338 -9.49 22.72 -2.60
N MET A 339 -10.34 21.93 -3.25
CA MET A 339 -9.93 20.72 -3.94
C MET A 339 -9.16 20.97 -5.24
N VAL A 340 -8.15 20.15 -5.46
CA VAL A 340 -7.35 20.06 -6.68
C VAL A 340 -7.73 18.75 -7.34
N VAL A 341 -8.44 18.83 -8.46
CA VAL A 341 -9.07 17.68 -9.13
C VAL A 341 -8.55 17.60 -10.57
N THR A 342 -8.07 16.41 -10.95
CA THR A 342 -7.74 16.12 -12.36
C THR A 342 -8.96 15.48 -13.02
N PRO A 343 -9.30 15.85 -14.27
CA PRO A 343 -8.64 16.81 -15.17
C PRO A 343 -9.10 18.27 -15.02
N ASP A 344 -9.93 18.58 -14.03
CA ASP A 344 -10.68 19.84 -13.93
C ASP A 344 -9.80 21.08 -13.71
N ASN A 345 -8.90 21.05 -12.72
CA ASN A 345 -8.14 22.25 -12.31
C ASN A 345 -6.66 21.98 -11.89
N SER A 346 -6.21 20.73 -11.83
CA SER A 346 -4.91 20.36 -11.26
C SER A 346 -3.72 21.14 -11.82
N MET A 347 -3.58 21.19 -13.15
CA MET A 347 -2.42 21.83 -13.76
C MET A 347 -2.31 23.32 -13.38
N GLU A 348 -3.41 24.06 -13.47
CA GLU A 348 -3.46 25.48 -13.12
C GLU A 348 -3.15 25.71 -11.64
N ARG A 349 -3.78 24.92 -10.76
CA ARG A 349 -3.63 25.12 -9.30
C ARG A 349 -2.25 24.73 -8.79
N ILE A 350 -1.65 23.67 -9.32
CA ILE A 350 -0.30 23.22 -8.96
C ILE A 350 0.75 24.25 -9.42
N VAL A 351 0.68 24.69 -10.68
CA VAL A 351 1.58 25.75 -11.17
C VAL A 351 1.39 27.05 -10.39
N GLY A 352 0.14 27.44 -10.14
CA GLY A 352 -0.17 28.64 -9.36
C GLY A 352 0.38 28.59 -7.93
N LEU A 353 0.43 27.41 -7.30
CA LEU A 353 1.06 27.22 -5.99
C LEU A 353 2.58 27.38 -6.04
N ILE A 354 3.22 26.83 -7.07
CA ILE A 354 4.67 26.94 -7.31
C ILE A 354 5.05 28.40 -7.56
N ASP A 355 4.33 29.09 -8.45
CA ASP A 355 4.62 30.47 -8.83
C ASP A 355 4.38 31.49 -7.72
N ALA A 356 3.51 31.15 -6.77
CA ALA A 356 3.19 32.00 -5.62
C ALA A 356 4.24 31.94 -4.50
N ALA A 357 5.14 30.94 -4.51
CA ALA A 357 6.16 30.80 -3.47
C ALA A 357 7.06 32.04 -3.36
N GLN A 358 7.32 32.51 -2.14
CA GLN A 358 8.12 33.69 -1.86
C GLN A 358 9.46 33.35 -1.21
N THR A 359 9.48 32.37 -0.30
CA THR A 359 10.67 32.06 0.51
C THR A 359 11.15 30.63 0.31
N ARG A 360 10.26 29.63 0.43
CA ARG A 360 10.62 28.21 0.29
C ARG A 360 9.62 27.45 -0.56
N LEU A 361 10.14 26.47 -1.31
CA LEU A 361 9.37 25.56 -2.13
C LEU A 361 9.97 24.15 -2.07
N TYR A 362 9.39 23.27 -1.27
CA TYR A 362 9.85 21.88 -1.12
C TYR A 362 8.86 20.91 -1.75
N VAL A 363 9.35 19.98 -2.55
CA VAL A 363 8.51 19.06 -3.33
C VAL A 363 8.91 17.62 -3.09
N TYR A 364 7.98 16.83 -2.55
CA TYR A 364 8.02 15.37 -2.68
C TYR A 364 7.14 14.95 -3.84
N ASN A 365 7.64 14.09 -4.73
CA ASN A 365 6.76 13.42 -5.67
C ASN A 365 7.25 12.01 -6.01
N GLN A 366 6.33 11.04 -6.04
CA GLN A 366 6.66 9.70 -6.52
C GLN A 366 7.20 9.78 -7.96
N SER A 367 6.55 10.51 -8.89
CA SER A 367 6.97 10.67 -10.29
C SER A 367 6.88 12.12 -10.77
N LEU A 368 7.98 12.65 -11.31
CA LEU A 368 8.00 13.99 -11.90
C LEU A 368 8.64 13.95 -13.29
N ASN A 369 7.86 14.21 -14.32
CA ASN A 369 8.34 14.36 -15.70
C ASN A 369 7.56 15.40 -16.52
N ASP A 370 6.65 16.15 -15.89
CA ASP A 370 5.93 17.22 -16.56
C ASP A 370 6.85 18.41 -16.86
N PRO A 371 7.02 18.81 -18.14
CA PRO A 371 7.97 19.86 -18.50
C PRO A 371 7.59 21.23 -17.96
N ALA A 372 6.28 21.53 -17.84
CA ALA A 372 5.85 22.82 -17.31
C ALA A 372 6.10 22.90 -15.80
N VAL A 373 5.82 21.83 -15.03
CA VAL A 373 6.19 21.80 -13.60
C VAL A 373 7.69 22.01 -13.41
N LEU A 374 8.53 21.33 -14.19
CA LEU A 374 9.99 21.52 -14.15
C LEU A 374 10.40 22.97 -14.44
N GLU A 375 9.82 23.60 -15.47
CA GLU A 375 10.09 25.00 -15.82
C GLU A 375 9.68 25.97 -14.70
N HIS A 376 8.52 25.76 -14.09
CA HIS A 376 8.05 26.60 -12.99
C HIS A 376 8.89 26.45 -11.72
N LEU A 377 9.42 25.26 -11.43
CA LEU A 377 10.40 25.06 -10.35
C LEU A 377 11.69 25.84 -10.60
N VAL A 378 12.21 25.81 -11.83
CA VAL A 378 13.39 26.60 -12.22
C VAL A 378 13.09 28.10 -12.16
N SER A 379 11.90 28.53 -12.58
CA SER A 379 11.46 29.93 -12.48
C SER A 379 11.41 30.41 -11.03
N ALA A 380 10.87 29.61 -10.11
CA ALA A 380 10.89 29.92 -8.68
C ALA A 380 12.32 30.09 -8.14
N LYS A 381 13.24 29.19 -8.53
CA LYS A 381 14.66 29.30 -8.18
C LYS A 381 15.30 30.59 -8.70
N VAL A 382 15.00 30.99 -9.94
CA VAL A 382 15.51 32.24 -10.55
C VAL A 382 14.98 33.47 -9.81
N LYS A 383 13.75 33.42 -9.28
CA LYS A 383 13.16 34.48 -8.43
C LYS A 383 13.79 34.57 -7.03
N GLY A 384 14.67 33.64 -6.66
CA GLY A 384 15.36 33.62 -5.37
C GLY A 384 14.68 32.77 -4.29
N VAL A 385 13.64 31.99 -4.64
CA VAL A 385 13.00 31.05 -3.72
C VAL A 385 13.94 29.87 -3.42
N GLU A 386 13.96 29.40 -2.17
CA GLU A 386 14.66 28.18 -1.81
C GLU A 386 13.87 26.95 -2.30
N VAL A 387 14.24 26.44 -3.48
CA VAL A 387 13.62 25.25 -4.08
C VAL A 387 14.40 23.99 -3.74
N ARG A 388 13.72 22.92 -3.31
CA ARG A 388 14.28 21.57 -3.09
C ARG A 388 13.32 20.48 -3.54
N VAL A 389 13.84 19.38 -4.08
CA VAL A 389 13.00 18.30 -4.64
C VAL A 389 13.50 16.91 -4.24
N LEU A 390 12.61 16.08 -3.69
CA LEU A 390 12.85 14.66 -3.47
C LEU A 390 11.89 13.85 -4.34
N LEU A 391 12.47 13.02 -5.23
CA LEU A 391 11.73 12.18 -6.15
C LEU A 391 11.85 10.72 -5.77
N GLY A 392 10.83 9.92 -6.06
CA GLY A 392 10.89 8.49 -5.78
C GLY A 392 12.00 7.84 -6.59
N LEU A 393 12.80 6.95 -5.98
CA LEU A 393 13.82 6.21 -6.71
C LEU A 393 13.21 5.49 -7.93
N GLN A 394 12.03 4.87 -7.75
CA GLN A 394 11.36 4.08 -8.79
C GLN A 394 12.33 3.26 -9.66
N PRO A 395 13.07 2.28 -9.08
CA PRO A 395 13.81 1.33 -9.90
C PRO A 395 12.80 0.70 -10.86
N GLY A 396 13.00 0.90 -12.15
CA GLY A 396 11.95 0.63 -13.12
C GLY A 396 11.53 -0.83 -13.12
N TYR A 397 10.48 -1.10 -13.87
CA TYR A 397 10.26 -2.39 -14.53
C TYR A 397 11.45 -2.75 -15.45
N GLY A 398 12.65 -2.92 -14.89
CA GLY A 398 13.90 -3.30 -15.57
C GLY A 398 14.72 -2.20 -16.24
N GLY A 399 14.53 -0.91 -15.92
CA GLY A 399 15.24 0.19 -16.59
C GLY A 399 16.26 0.90 -15.69
N GLU A 400 17.52 0.86 -16.09
CA GLU A 400 18.56 1.82 -15.70
C GLU A 400 18.70 2.86 -16.83
N PRO A 401 18.73 4.17 -16.56
CA PRO A 401 18.65 4.80 -15.23
C PRO A 401 17.22 4.82 -14.66
N PRO A 402 17.04 5.14 -13.36
CA PRO A 402 15.73 5.25 -12.74
C PRO A 402 14.82 6.28 -13.42
N ALA A 403 13.49 6.08 -13.35
CA ALA A 403 12.52 6.85 -14.13
C ALA A 403 12.55 8.37 -13.87
N ASN A 404 12.89 8.78 -12.65
CA ASN A 404 12.99 10.18 -12.25
C ASN A 404 14.38 10.79 -12.47
N GLN A 405 15.40 10.00 -12.88
CA GLN A 405 16.76 10.51 -13.05
C GLN A 405 16.85 11.70 -14.01
N PRO A 406 16.16 11.71 -15.18
CA PRO A 406 16.21 12.88 -16.08
C PRO A 406 15.70 14.17 -15.43
N ALA A 407 14.67 14.08 -14.58
CA ALA A 407 14.14 15.24 -13.86
C ALA A 407 15.10 15.72 -12.77
N VAL A 408 15.72 14.78 -12.03
CA VAL A 408 16.78 15.11 -11.06
C VAL A 408 17.93 15.84 -11.76
N ASP A 409 18.44 15.30 -12.87
CA ASP A 409 19.57 15.89 -13.61
C ASP A 409 19.25 17.31 -14.08
N GLN A 410 18.05 17.52 -14.63
CA GLN A 410 17.60 18.85 -15.08
C GLN A 410 17.53 19.86 -13.93
N LEU A 411 16.99 19.47 -12.78
CA LEU A 411 16.87 20.35 -11.61
C LEU A 411 18.24 20.67 -10.99
N VAL A 412 19.11 19.66 -10.88
CA VAL A 412 20.50 19.85 -10.40
C VAL A 412 21.27 20.78 -11.33
N GLN A 413 21.13 20.63 -12.65
CA GLN A 413 21.75 21.52 -13.63
C GLN A 413 21.26 22.97 -13.49
N ALA A 414 20.02 23.18 -13.04
CA ALA A 414 19.45 24.49 -12.73
C ALA A 414 19.83 25.03 -11.33
N GLY A 415 20.67 24.33 -10.57
CA GLY A 415 21.09 24.75 -9.23
C GLY A 415 20.05 24.50 -8.13
N ILE A 416 19.10 23.59 -8.38
CA ILE A 416 18.10 23.14 -7.40
C ILE A 416 18.61 21.83 -6.77
N PRO A 417 18.76 21.74 -5.43
CA PRO A 417 18.96 20.47 -4.76
C PRO A 417 17.82 19.50 -5.10
N ALA A 418 18.15 18.45 -5.85
CA ALA A 418 17.22 17.39 -6.21
C ALA A 418 17.89 16.02 -6.06
N ALA A 419 17.17 15.05 -5.50
CA ALA A 419 17.69 13.71 -5.27
C ALA A 419 16.61 12.63 -5.38
N LEU A 420 17.06 11.39 -5.57
CA LEU A 420 16.21 10.20 -5.47
C LEU A 420 16.14 9.74 -4.00
N PHE A 421 14.92 9.61 -3.49
CA PHE A 421 14.65 9.13 -2.14
C PHE A 421 14.65 7.59 -2.10
N SER A 422 15.39 7.01 -1.15
CA SER A 422 15.63 5.56 -1.07
C SER A 422 15.40 4.93 0.30
N ARG A 423 15.05 5.71 1.33
CA ARG A 423 14.85 5.20 2.71
C ARG A 423 13.56 4.38 2.87
N HIS A 424 12.49 4.82 2.20
CA HIS A 424 11.23 4.11 2.03
C HIS A 424 10.83 4.18 0.55
N TYR A 425 9.79 3.45 0.17
CA TYR A 425 9.15 3.72 -1.12
C TYR A 425 8.42 5.06 -1.06
N LEU A 426 8.95 6.09 -1.72
CA LEU A 426 8.32 7.41 -1.75
C LEU A 426 7.08 7.37 -2.65
N HIS A 427 5.89 7.27 -2.05
CA HIS A 427 4.60 7.35 -2.74
C HIS A 427 3.89 8.71 -2.51
N THR A 428 4.51 9.59 -1.73
CA THR A 428 4.05 10.95 -1.45
C THR A 428 3.97 11.83 -2.71
N LYS A 429 2.96 12.70 -2.78
CA LYS A 429 2.91 13.87 -3.68
C LYS A 429 2.50 15.10 -2.89
N VAL A 430 3.51 15.91 -2.51
CA VAL A 430 3.35 17.04 -1.60
C VAL A 430 4.16 18.23 -2.13
N ILE A 431 3.58 19.43 -2.00
CA ILE A 431 4.30 20.70 -2.15
C ILE A 431 4.14 21.48 -0.85
N VAL A 432 5.26 21.93 -0.29
CA VAL A 432 5.29 22.96 0.74
C VAL A 432 5.75 24.26 0.08
N SER A 433 4.88 25.27 0.04
CA SER A 433 5.11 26.59 -0.55
C SER A 433 4.84 27.64 0.53
N ASP A 434 5.90 28.10 1.19
CA ASP A 434 5.84 28.93 2.41
C ASP A 434 4.97 28.28 3.51
N ASP A 435 3.78 28.84 3.78
CA ASP A 435 2.76 28.35 4.74
C ASP A 435 1.61 27.59 4.06
N ARG A 436 1.69 27.39 2.74
CA ARG A 436 0.70 26.69 1.94
C ARG A 436 1.18 25.28 1.62
N VAL A 437 0.26 24.33 1.67
CA VAL A 437 0.57 22.93 1.42
C VAL A 437 -0.38 22.41 0.34
N PHE A 438 0.17 21.64 -0.58
CA PHE A 438 -0.59 20.71 -1.42
C PHE A 438 -0.33 19.28 -0.98
N ILE A 439 -1.38 18.49 -0.82
CA ILE A 439 -1.32 17.03 -0.63
C ILE A 439 -2.37 16.41 -1.57
N GLY A 440 -2.01 15.35 -2.30
CA GLY A 440 -2.96 14.67 -3.18
C GLY A 440 -2.40 13.42 -3.85
N SER A 441 -3.20 12.82 -4.72
CA SER A 441 -2.86 11.60 -5.46
C SER A 441 -2.04 11.85 -6.74
N GLN A 442 -1.85 13.12 -7.13
CA GLN A 442 -1.27 13.55 -8.41
C GLN A 442 0.24 13.35 -8.51
N ASN A 443 0.66 12.34 -9.28
CA ASN A 443 2.01 12.34 -9.85
C ASN A 443 2.19 13.55 -10.79
N PHE A 444 3.34 14.21 -10.75
CA PHE A 444 3.63 15.39 -11.59
C PHE A 444 4.06 14.97 -13.00
N THR A 445 3.11 14.34 -13.67
CA THR A 445 3.19 13.77 -15.01
C THR A 445 1.95 14.19 -15.80
N ALA A 446 1.94 13.99 -17.12
CA ALA A 446 0.75 14.25 -17.93
C ALA A 446 -0.49 13.47 -17.44
N GLY A 447 -0.29 12.24 -16.97
CA GLY A 447 -1.32 11.40 -16.36
C GLY A 447 -1.99 12.09 -15.18
N GLY A 448 -1.21 12.35 -14.13
CA GLY A 448 -1.71 12.89 -12.87
C GLY A 448 -2.18 14.35 -12.94
N LEU A 449 -1.68 15.16 -13.89
CA LEU A 449 -2.03 16.59 -13.95
C LEU A 449 -3.12 16.93 -14.97
N ARG A 450 -3.38 16.08 -15.98
CA ARG A 450 -4.32 16.40 -17.07
C ARG A 450 -5.29 15.29 -17.49
N ASN A 451 -5.03 14.04 -17.13
CA ASN A 451 -5.69 12.90 -17.78
C ASN A 451 -6.48 12.00 -16.82
N ASN A 452 -5.89 11.64 -15.69
CA ASN A 452 -6.48 10.77 -14.68
C ASN A 452 -7.63 11.46 -13.93
N ARG A 453 -8.43 10.69 -13.19
CA ARG A 453 -9.15 11.24 -12.04
C ARG A 453 -8.21 11.20 -10.84
N GLU A 454 -7.94 12.35 -10.24
CA GLU A 454 -7.03 12.50 -9.11
C GLU A 454 -7.59 13.56 -8.19
N VAL A 455 -7.26 13.48 -6.90
CA VAL A 455 -7.76 14.41 -5.88
C VAL A 455 -6.68 14.78 -4.89
N GLY A 456 -6.74 16.03 -4.45
CA GLY A 456 -5.94 16.58 -3.39
C GLY A 456 -6.53 17.91 -2.95
N GLU A 457 -5.84 18.62 -2.07
CA GLU A 457 -6.21 19.97 -1.67
C GLU A 457 -5.00 20.88 -1.60
N ILE A 458 -5.26 22.19 -1.76
CA ILE A 458 -4.33 23.25 -1.34
C ILE A 458 -4.96 23.97 -0.17
N PHE A 459 -4.24 24.00 0.95
CA PHE A 459 -4.67 24.73 2.16
C PHE A 459 -3.51 25.54 2.74
N THR A 460 -3.82 26.45 3.65
CA THR A 460 -2.84 27.26 4.37
C THR A 460 -2.84 26.84 5.83
N ASP A 461 -1.72 26.31 6.30
CA ASP A 461 -1.51 25.93 7.69
C ASP A 461 0.00 25.97 7.96
N ALA A 462 0.43 27.01 8.70
CA ALA A 462 1.85 27.22 8.96
C ALA A 462 2.47 26.11 9.83
N ALA A 463 1.68 25.46 10.70
CA ALA A 463 2.17 24.39 11.55
C ALA A 463 2.42 23.11 10.72
N ILE A 464 1.46 22.72 9.88
CA ILE A 464 1.61 21.57 8.98
C ILE A 464 2.72 21.85 7.94
N ALA A 465 2.79 23.06 7.39
CA ALA A 465 3.84 23.44 6.45
C ALA A 465 5.24 23.35 7.09
N GLU A 466 5.38 23.78 8.35
CA GLU A 466 6.62 23.67 9.10
C GLU A 466 6.98 22.21 9.43
N GLU A 467 6.02 21.41 9.87
CA GLU A 467 6.21 19.98 10.15
C GLU A 467 6.70 19.21 8.91
N LEU A 468 6.03 19.42 7.76
CA LEU A 468 6.42 18.83 6.49
C LEU A 468 7.78 19.35 6.00
N GLY A 469 8.06 20.63 6.20
CA GLY A 469 9.35 21.24 5.85
C GLY A 469 10.51 20.66 6.65
N GLN A 470 10.35 20.49 7.95
CA GLN A 470 11.35 19.85 8.82
C GLN A 470 11.54 18.38 8.46
N THR A 471 10.46 17.67 8.18
CA THR A 471 10.51 16.28 7.71
C THR A 471 11.27 16.17 6.39
N PHE A 472 11.00 17.06 5.44
CA PHE A 472 11.71 17.14 4.17
C PHE A 472 13.22 17.28 4.36
N LEU A 473 13.65 18.24 5.19
CA LEU A 473 15.07 18.49 5.43
C LEU A 473 15.75 17.32 6.14
N ALA A 474 15.05 16.63 7.04
CA ALA A 474 15.57 15.43 7.71
C ALA A 474 15.76 14.27 6.73
N ASP A 475 14.80 14.07 5.83
CA ASP A 475 14.85 13.02 4.81
C ASP A 475 15.91 13.30 3.74
N GLU A 476 16.13 14.56 3.37
CA GLU A 476 17.20 14.98 2.46
C GLU A 476 18.60 14.70 3.04
N GLN A 477 18.76 14.86 4.35
CA GLN A 477 20.04 14.68 5.06
C GLN A 477 20.31 13.23 5.48
N ALA A 478 19.30 12.35 5.41
CA ALA A 478 19.44 10.97 5.84
C ALA A 478 20.50 10.25 4.99
N PRO A 479 21.46 9.54 5.60
CA PRO A 479 22.41 8.74 4.84
C PRO A 479 21.67 7.70 4.01
N LEU A 480 22.14 7.48 2.78
CA LEU A 480 21.70 6.34 1.98
C LEU A 480 21.96 5.05 2.80
N PRO A 481 21.00 4.11 2.86
CA PRO A 481 21.12 2.90 3.68
C PRO A 481 22.31 2.01 3.30
#